data_AF-F6KW36-F1
#
_entry.id   AF-F6KW36-F1
#
_cell.length_a   1.000
_cell.length_b   1.000
_cell.length_c   1.000
_cell.angle_alpha   90.00
_cell.angle_beta   90.00
_cell.angle_gamma   90.00
#
_symmetry.space_group_name_H-M   'P 1'
#
loop_
_entity.id
_entity.type
_entity.pdbx_description
1 polymer ?
#
loop_
_entity_poly.entity_id
_entity_poly.type
_entity_poly.pdbx_seq_one_letter_code
_entity_poly.pdbx_strand_id
1 'polypeptide(L)'
;QRCVVSCSLVLGKLSEYVSPSTAAKKLFDQYQQIAGIDLWNSHYEKMQENLNKLEDINERLRREIRYRIGDGPDDLSFEELSGLEQDMDGSLKVVRERKYHMITGQTETYRKKVKNLQETHTSFIRESEDRNEDPFYDVSK
;
A
#
# COMPACT_ATOMS: atom_id res chain seq x y z
N GLN A 1 -34.35 41.42 22.04
CA GLN A 1 -34.29 40.83 20.67
C GLN A 1 -34.72 39.38 20.76
N ARG A 2 -35.74 38.96 19.98
CA ARG A 2 -36.14 37.55 19.89
C ARG A 2 -35.29 36.88 18.81
N CYS A 3 -34.47 35.91 19.18
CA CYS A 3 -33.74 35.07 18.23
C CYS A 3 -34.74 34.06 17.65
N VAL A 4 -34.97 34.09 16.33
CA VAL A 4 -35.81 33.10 15.66
C VAL A 4 -34.89 32.13 14.94
N VAL A 5 -34.82 30.89 15.44
CA VAL A 5 -34.29 29.76 14.68
C VAL A 5 -35.49 29.08 14.04
N SER A 6 -35.67 29.27 12.74
CA SER A 6 -36.67 28.53 11.97
C SER A 6 -35.95 27.46 11.18
N CYS A 7 -36.12 26.20 11.58
CA CYS A 7 -35.70 25.06 10.78
C CYS A 7 -36.84 24.71 9.84
N SER A 8 -36.81 25.24 8.61
CA SER A 8 -37.84 24.96 7.61
C SER A 8 -37.37 23.84 6.70
N LEU A 9 -38.12 22.74 6.66
CA LEU A 9 -37.85 21.63 5.76
C LEU A 9 -38.42 21.98 4.38
N VAL A 10 -37.63 22.63 3.54
CA VAL A 10 -38.03 22.92 2.15
C VAL A 10 -37.36 21.89 1.24
N LEU A 11 -38.17 21.03 0.61
CA LEU A 11 -37.75 20.06 -0.41
C LEU A 11 -36.73 19.00 0.07
N GLY A 12 -36.86 18.52 1.30
CA GLY A 12 -36.03 17.42 1.82
C GLY A 12 -34.56 17.80 2.09
N LYS A 13 -34.19 19.08 1.96
CA LYS A 13 -32.91 19.63 2.37
C LYS A 13 -33.12 20.52 3.59
N LEU A 14 -32.43 20.21 4.68
CA LEU A 14 -32.32 21.12 5.82
C LEU A 14 -31.42 22.29 5.41
N SER A 15 -32.00 23.48 5.26
CA SER A 15 -31.23 24.74 5.18
C SER A 15 -31.38 25.49 6.50
N GLU A 16 -30.26 25.68 7.19
CA GLU A 16 -30.23 26.42 8.44
C GLU A 16 -30.28 27.92 8.13
N TYR A 17 -31.45 28.55 8.30
CA TYR A 17 -31.58 30.00 8.18
C TYR A 17 -31.18 30.64 9.50
N VAL A 18 -29.96 31.15 9.56
CA VAL A 18 -29.50 31.98 10.68
C VAL A 18 -29.74 33.44 10.30
N SER A 19 -30.44 34.19 11.16
CA SER A 19 -30.65 35.62 10.94
C SER A 19 -29.28 36.31 10.75
N PRO A 20 -29.08 37.19 9.75
CA PRO A 20 -27.76 37.77 9.44
C PRO A 20 -27.05 38.48 10.61
N SER A 21 -27.80 38.80 11.66
CA SER A 21 -27.33 39.44 12.90
C SER A 21 -26.77 38.46 13.95
N THR A 22 -26.96 37.15 13.78
CA THR A 22 -26.51 36.13 14.73
C THR A 22 -25.57 35.16 14.03
N ALA A 23 -24.35 34.98 14.55
CA ALA A 23 -23.45 33.93 14.05
C ALA A 23 -23.89 32.58 14.63
N ALA A 24 -23.91 31.52 13.83
CA ALA A 24 -24.25 30.16 14.28
C ALA A 24 -23.48 29.75 15.56
N LYS A 25 -22.19 30.12 15.64
CA LYS A 25 -21.36 29.94 16.83
C LYS A 25 -21.97 30.54 18.11
N LYS A 26 -22.43 31.80 18.05
CA LYS A 26 -23.05 32.48 19.21
C LYS A 26 -24.33 31.78 19.66
N LEU A 27 -25.03 31.14 18.75
CA LEU A 27 -26.24 30.39 19.05
C LEU A 27 -25.94 29.08 19.78
N PHE A 28 -24.94 28.32 19.31
CA PHE A 28 -24.46 27.12 20.00
C PHE A 28 -23.92 27.45 21.40
N ASP A 29 -23.13 28.53 21.51
CA ASP A 29 -22.57 28.97 22.81
C ASP A 29 -23.70 29.34 23.80
N GLN A 30 -24.74 30.06 23.34
CA GLN A 30 -25.91 30.38 24.18
C GLN A 30 -26.72 29.15 24.56
N TYR A 31 -26.89 28.20 23.64
CA TYR A 31 -27.59 26.94 23.92
C TYR A 31 -26.84 26.13 24.99
N GLN A 32 -25.51 26.02 24.90
CA GLN A 32 -24.70 25.35 25.92
C GLN A 32 -24.81 26.04 27.29
N GLN A 33 -24.84 27.38 27.33
CA GLN A 33 -25.02 28.13 28.59
C GLN A 33 -26.40 27.95 29.22
N ILE A 34 -27.46 27.94 28.41
CA ILE A 34 -28.85 27.86 28.90
C ILE A 34 -29.21 26.42 29.27
N ALA A 35 -28.81 25.45 28.44
CA ALA A 35 -29.10 24.03 28.67
C ALA A 35 -28.15 23.39 29.67
N GLY A 36 -26.98 23.99 29.93
CA GLY A 36 -25.95 23.44 30.82
C GLY A 36 -25.29 22.16 30.28
N ILE A 37 -25.40 21.90 28.98
CA ILE A 37 -24.91 20.68 28.32
C ILE A 37 -23.72 21.04 27.43
N ASP A 38 -22.67 20.22 27.46
CA ASP A 38 -21.59 20.33 26.48
C ASP A 38 -21.90 19.50 25.22
N LEU A 39 -22.07 20.19 24.10
CA LEU A 39 -22.34 19.58 22.80
C LEU A 39 -21.11 18.84 22.23
N TRP A 40 -19.91 19.21 22.68
CA TRP A 40 -18.65 18.75 22.09
C TRP A 40 -17.99 17.63 22.87
N ASN A 41 -18.32 17.44 24.14
CA ASN A 41 -17.72 16.39 24.99
C ASN A 41 -17.75 15.01 24.32
N SER A 42 -18.91 14.57 23.82
CA SER A 42 -19.01 13.25 23.17
C SER A 42 -18.16 13.13 21.90
N HIS A 43 -17.94 14.24 21.17
CA HIS A 43 -17.11 14.24 19.98
C HIS A 43 -15.62 14.26 20.35
N TYR A 44 -15.24 15.06 21.35
CA TYR A 44 -13.88 15.11 21.89
C TYR A 44 -13.48 13.79 22.52
N GLU A 45 -14.35 13.16 23.32
CA GLU A 45 -14.12 11.84 23.90
C GLU A 45 -13.84 10.79 22.83
N LYS A 46 -14.68 10.72 21.78
CA LYS A 46 -14.45 9.79 20.65
C LYS A 46 -13.14 10.08 19.92
N MET A 47 -12.82 11.35 19.70
CA MET A 47 -11.58 11.73 19.04
C MET A 47 -10.36 11.36 19.88
N GLN A 48 -10.41 11.63 21.19
CA GLN A 48 -9.35 11.29 22.13
C GLN A 48 -9.18 9.77 22.26
N GLU A 49 -10.28 9.03 22.33
CA GLU A 49 -10.25 7.56 22.35
C GLU A 49 -9.59 7.00 21.09
N ASN A 50 -9.93 7.56 19.92
CA ASN A 50 -9.30 7.17 18.65
C ASN A 50 -7.80 7.52 18.62
N LEU A 51 -7.41 8.69 19.13
CA LEU A 51 -6.01 9.07 19.22
C LEU A 51 -5.23 8.08 20.09
N ASN A 52 -5.72 7.79 21.28
CA ASN A 52 -5.09 6.84 22.20
C ASN A 52 -4.96 5.45 21.57
N LYS A 53 -5.98 4.98 20.84
CA LYS A 53 -5.91 3.70 20.11
C LYS A 53 -4.84 3.70 19.03
N LEU A 54 -4.71 4.79 18.29
CA LEU A 54 -3.70 4.92 17.25
C LEU A 54 -2.28 4.99 17.84
N GLU A 55 -2.12 5.68 18.97
CA GLU A 55 -0.85 5.74 19.70
C GLU A 55 -0.43 4.35 20.20
N ASP A 56 -1.34 3.60 20.83
CA ASP A 56 -1.08 2.23 21.29
C ASP A 56 -0.68 1.29 20.14
N ILE A 57 -1.40 1.35 19.02
CA ILE A 57 -1.05 0.58 17.82
C ILE A 57 0.34 0.99 17.30
N ASN A 58 0.64 2.28 17.26
CA ASN A 58 1.93 2.78 16.76
C ASN A 58 3.09 2.33 17.66
N GLU A 59 2.93 2.42 18.97
CA GLU A 59 3.93 1.96 19.93
C GLU A 59 4.18 0.46 19.80
N ARG A 60 3.12 -0.34 19.67
CA ARG A 60 3.22 -1.78 19.43
C ARG A 60 3.95 -2.09 18.13
N LEU A 61 3.58 -1.45 17.02
CA LEU A 61 4.25 -1.65 15.72
C LEU A 61 5.72 -1.24 15.76
N ARG A 62 6.05 -0.12 16.41
CA ARG A 62 7.46 0.30 16.60
C ARG A 62 8.25 -0.71 17.40
N ARG A 63 7.64 -1.32 18.43
CA ARG A 63 8.26 -2.39 19.23
C ARG A 63 8.52 -3.63 18.38
N GLU A 64 7.53 -4.08 17.62
CA GLU A 64 7.68 -5.22 16.69
C GLU A 64 8.79 -4.96 15.66
N ILE A 65 8.88 -3.75 15.11
CA ILE A 65 9.95 -3.37 14.17
C ILE A 65 11.33 -3.46 14.84
N ARG A 66 11.48 -2.93 16.06
CA ARG A 66 12.75 -3.01 16.81
C ARG A 66 13.18 -4.46 17.00
N TYR A 67 12.28 -5.31 17.48
CA TYR A 67 12.57 -6.73 17.69
C TYR A 67 12.95 -7.44 16.39
N ARG A 68 12.25 -7.16 15.28
CA ARG A 68 12.55 -7.74 13.96
C ARG A 68 13.89 -7.24 13.37
N ILE A 69 14.39 -6.09 13.81
CA ILE A 69 15.73 -5.59 13.46
C ILE A 69 16.82 -6.19 14.36
N GLY A 70 16.43 -6.86 15.44
CA GLY A 70 17.35 -7.44 16.43
C GLY A 70 17.76 -6.45 17.52
N ASP A 71 17.01 -5.37 17.72
CA ASP A 71 17.27 -4.37 18.75
C ASP A 71 16.44 -4.65 20.02
N GLY A 72 17.11 -4.69 21.19
CA GLY A 72 16.50 -4.92 22.50
C GLY A 72 15.83 -6.29 22.72
N PRO A 73 16.48 -7.44 22.43
CA PRO A 73 15.88 -8.76 22.64
C PRO A 73 15.78 -9.17 24.12
N ASP A 74 16.49 -8.48 25.03
CA ASP A 74 16.57 -8.84 26.45
C ASP A 74 15.22 -8.70 27.20
N ASP A 75 14.28 -7.95 26.63
CA ASP A 75 12.94 -7.73 27.18
C ASP A 75 11.93 -8.83 26.81
N LEU A 76 12.32 -9.80 25.97
CA LEU A 76 11.46 -10.89 25.50
C LEU A 76 11.68 -12.17 26.31
N SER A 77 10.59 -12.88 26.60
CA SER A 77 10.68 -14.26 27.09
C SER A 77 11.20 -15.20 26.00
N PHE A 78 11.69 -16.37 26.40
CA PHE A 78 12.18 -17.39 25.46
C PHE A 78 11.10 -17.83 24.45
N GLU A 79 9.85 -17.96 24.90
CA GLU A 79 8.72 -18.34 24.03
C GLU A 79 8.44 -17.26 22.99
N GLU A 80 8.42 -15.99 23.40
CA GLU A 80 8.22 -14.86 22.47
C GLU A 80 9.37 -14.73 21.48
N LEU A 81 10.62 -14.92 21.93
CA LEU A 81 11.80 -14.90 21.07
C LEU A 81 11.76 -16.05 20.05
N SER A 82 11.38 -17.25 20.47
CA SER A 82 11.22 -18.40 19.57
C SER A 82 10.10 -18.16 18.55
N GLY A 83 8.98 -17.55 18.97
CA GLY A 83 7.89 -17.19 18.05
C GLY A 83 8.35 -16.16 17.01
N LEU A 84 9.07 -15.12 17.45
CA LEU A 84 9.64 -14.11 16.57
C LEU A 84 10.62 -14.70 15.55
N GLU A 85 11.49 -15.62 15.98
CA GLU A 85 12.43 -16.31 15.09
C GLU A 85 11.69 -17.09 13.98
N GLN A 86 10.68 -17.87 14.35
CA GLN A 86 9.88 -18.65 13.40
C GLN A 86 9.15 -17.75 12.38
N ASP A 87 8.55 -16.66 12.86
CA ASP A 87 7.88 -15.66 12.01
C ASP A 87 8.84 -15.02 11.01
N MET A 88 10.06 -14.68 11.45
CA MET A 88 11.08 -14.09 10.60
C MET A 88 11.61 -15.10 9.57
N ASP A 89 11.86 -16.35 9.96
CA ASP A 89 12.29 -17.39 9.02
C ASP A 89 11.23 -17.66 7.95
N GLY A 90 9.96 -17.75 8.34
CA GLY A 90 8.83 -17.86 7.41
C GLY A 90 8.76 -16.69 6.43
N SER A 91 8.89 -15.46 6.93
CA SER A 91 8.90 -14.25 6.09
C SER A 91 10.08 -14.24 5.11
N LEU A 92 11.27 -14.63 5.58
CA LEU A 92 12.48 -14.69 4.79
C LEU A 92 12.39 -15.75 3.68
N LYS A 93 11.78 -16.90 3.98
CA LYS A 93 11.51 -17.95 3.00
C LYS A 93 10.66 -17.43 1.84
N VAL A 94 9.56 -16.74 2.13
CA VAL A 94 8.68 -16.15 1.10
C VAL A 94 9.45 -15.15 0.22
N VAL A 95 10.27 -14.27 0.83
CA VAL A 95 11.09 -13.30 0.08
C VAL A 95 12.09 -14.01 -0.81
N ARG A 96 12.78 -15.04 -0.32
CA ARG A 96 13.74 -15.84 -1.08
C ARG A 96 13.09 -16.57 -2.25
N GLU A 97 11.97 -17.24 -2.02
CA GLU A 97 11.22 -17.94 -3.07
C GLU A 97 10.82 -17.00 -4.20
N ARG A 98 10.26 -15.82 -3.87
CA ARG A 98 9.92 -14.79 -4.87
C ARG A 98 11.14 -14.31 -5.64
N LYS A 99 12.24 -14.04 -4.95
CA LYS A 99 13.50 -13.60 -5.57
C LYS A 99 14.04 -14.64 -6.55
N TYR A 100 14.09 -15.91 -6.14
CA TYR A 100 14.59 -16.99 -6.99
C TYR A 100 13.66 -17.28 -8.16
N HIS A 101 12.35 -17.20 -7.97
CA HIS A 101 11.39 -17.33 -9.07
C HIS A 101 11.63 -16.25 -10.13
N MET A 102 11.81 -14.99 -9.72
CA MET A 102 12.09 -13.89 -10.63
C MET A 102 13.42 -14.07 -11.38
N ILE A 103 14.49 -14.43 -10.67
CA ILE A 103 15.82 -14.69 -11.27
C ILE A 103 15.72 -15.84 -12.29
N THR A 104 15.02 -16.91 -11.94
CA THR A 104 14.83 -18.08 -12.81
C THR A 104 14.06 -17.70 -14.06
N GLY A 105 12.97 -16.94 -13.93
CA GLY A 105 12.18 -16.46 -15.07
C GLY A 105 12.99 -15.56 -16.01
N GLN A 106 13.79 -14.64 -15.46
CA GLN A 106 14.70 -13.80 -16.24
C GLN A 106 15.77 -14.63 -16.96
N THR A 107 16.40 -15.55 -16.23
CA THR A 107 17.44 -16.43 -16.78
C THR A 107 16.91 -17.25 -17.95
N GLU A 108 15.73 -17.87 -17.79
CA GLU A 108 15.12 -18.68 -18.85
C GLU A 108 14.71 -17.82 -20.06
N THR A 109 14.26 -16.59 -19.82
CA THR A 109 13.96 -15.65 -20.91
C THR A 109 15.19 -15.33 -21.73
N TYR A 110 16.32 -14.99 -21.09
CA TYR A 110 17.57 -14.72 -21.80
C TYR A 110 18.14 -15.97 -22.47
N ARG A 111 18.03 -17.14 -21.83
CA ARG A 111 18.42 -18.42 -22.41
C ARG A 111 17.67 -18.69 -23.73
N LYS A 112 16.35 -18.48 -23.74
CA LYS A 112 15.51 -18.60 -24.95
C LYS A 112 15.91 -17.60 -26.04
N LYS A 113 16.23 -16.35 -25.67
CA LYS A 113 16.70 -15.33 -26.63
C LYS A 113 18.00 -15.75 -27.30
N VAL A 114 18.98 -16.23 -26.52
CA VAL A 114 20.26 -16.71 -27.05
C VAL A 114 20.04 -17.89 -27.99
N LYS A 115 19.23 -18.87 -27.60
CA LYS A 115 18.91 -20.04 -28.43
C LYS A 115 18.27 -19.63 -29.76
N ASN A 116 17.27 -18.74 -29.72
CA ASN A 116 16.60 -18.25 -30.93
C ASN A 116 17.58 -17.53 -31.89
N LEU A 117 18.46 -16.68 -31.35
CA LEU A 117 19.49 -16.01 -32.14
C LEU A 117 20.46 -17.01 -32.78
N GLN A 118 20.89 -18.03 -32.04
CA GLN A 118 21.76 -19.09 -32.57
C GLN A 118 21.07 -19.90 -33.67
N GLU A 119 19.80 -20.25 -33.50
CA GLU A 119 19.00 -20.97 -34.50
C GLU A 119 18.84 -20.13 -35.77
N THR A 120 18.49 -18.86 -35.62
CA THR A 120 18.35 -17.91 -36.73
C THR A 120 19.68 -17.71 -37.47
N HIS A 121 20.78 -17.54 -36.74
CA HIS A 121 22.11 -17.45 -37.36
C HIS A 121 22.45 -18.73 -38.14
N THR A 122 22.21 -19.90 -37.55
CA THR A 122 22.48 -21.19 -38.20
C THR A 122 21.64 -21.38 -39.46
N SER A 123 20.36 -20.98 -39.45
CA SER A 123 19.52 -21.05 -40.65
C SER A 123 20.00 -20.12 -41.76
N PHE A 124 20.42 -18.88 -41.42
CA PHE A 124 20.96 -17.94 -42.40
C PHE A 124 22.27 -18.43 -43.04
N ILE A 125 23.17 -19.04 -42.25
CA ILE A 125 24.41 -19.62 -42.78
C ILE A 125 24.08 -20.73 -43.79
N ARG A 126 23.20 -21.66 -43.45
CA ARG A 126 22.78 -22.74 -44.37
C ARG A 126 22.19 -22.19 -45.67
N GLU A 127 21.28 -21.23 -45.57
CA GLU A 127 20.67 -20.60 -46.75
C GLU A 127 21.70 -19.82 -47.60
N SER A 128 22.75 -19.26 -46.98
CA SER A 128 23.85 -18.64 -47.71
C SER A 128 24.76 -19.65 -48.41
N GLU A 129 25.00 -20.81 -47.80
CA GLU A 129 25.75 -21.92 -48.40
C GLU A 129 24.99 -22.51 -49.59
N ASP A 130 23.69 -22.78 -49.43
CA ASP A 130 22.82 -23.32 -50.49
C ASP A 130 22.72 -22.38 -51.72
N ARG A 131 22.83 -21.07 -51.53
CA ARG A 131 22.85 -20.08 -52.63
C ARG A 131 24.20 -19.96 -53.33
N ASN A 132 25.29 -20.29 -52.67
CA ASN A 132 26.63 -20.25 -53.26
C ASN A 132 26.94 -21.50 -54.09
N GLU A 133 26.14 -22.56 -53.96
CA GLU A 133 26.21 -23.78 -54.78
C GLU A 133 25.30 -23.71 -56.03
N ASP A 134 25.34 -22.61 -56.78
CA ASP A 134 24.68 -22.52 -58.10
C ASP A 134 25.63 -23.03 -59.21
N PRO A 135 25.37 -24.18 -59.86
CA PRO A 135 26.25 -24.78 -60.86
C PRO A 135 26.01 -24.13 -62.22
N PHE A 136 26.54 -22.93 -62.44
CA PHE A 136 26.55 -22.34 -63.78
C PHE A 136 27.88 -21.64 -64.11
N TYR A 137 28.91 -22.46 -64.29
CA TYR A 137 30.01 -22.17 -65.22
C TYR A 137 30.36 -23.44 -66.00
N ASP A 138 29.44 -23.88 -66.87
CA ASP A 138 29.87 -24.57 -68.09
C ASP A 138 30.04 -23.52 -69.19
N VAL A 139 31.22 -22.92 -69.19
CA VAL A 139 31.74 -22.20 -70.36
C VAL A 139 32.96 -23.01 -70.81
N SER A 140 32.78 -23.75 -71.90
CA SER A 140 33.80 -24.29 -72.84
C SER A 140 33.88 -25.83 -72.90
N LYS A 141 33.26 -26.43 -73.93
CA LYS A 141 33.96 -26.87 -75.16
C LYS A 141 33.01 -27.36 -76.24
#